data_AF-R5A8K5-F1
#
_entry.id   AF-R5A8K5-F1
#
_cell.length_a   1.000
_cell.length_b   1.000
_cell.length_c   1.000
_cell.angle_alpha   90.00
_cell.angle_beta   90.00
_cell.angle_gamma   90.00
#
_symmetry.space_group_name_H-M   'P 1'
#
loop_
_entity.id
_entity.type
_entity.pdbx_description
1 polymer ?
#
loop_
_entity_poly.entity_id
_entity_poly.type
_entity_poly.pdbx_seq_one_letter_code
_entity_poly.pdbx_strand_id
1 'polypeptide(L)'
;MATKKHPRPTREERRQHSRETRQQMRGEIRQHPVLFTTYVVLRALVIAVMVLEIFNGEYYNVFLCGLTLVLFMIPTFVERRLHIDVPNTLEIIILLFIFSAEILGEIQEYYLTFPFWDTMLHTMNGFLMAAIGIAMVDILNRSRKFKVRLSPAFVALVAFCFSMTIGVLWEFFEYGMDYFFHTDMQKDVWLNAISSVSLNPDGHNDAVRVVMDSVVVNGE
;
A
#
# COMPACT_ATOMS: atom_id res chain seq x y z
N MET A 1 -12.72 -23.97 -40.04
CA MET A 1 -12.95 -24.38 -38.63
C MET A 1 -14.01 -23.47 -38.05
N ALA A 2 -15.23 -23.95 -37.84
CA ALA A 2 -16.34 -23.14 -37.33
C ALA A 2 -16.25 -23.01 -35.80
N THR A 3 -16.19 -21.77 -35.29
CA THR A 3 -16.24 -21.45 -33.86
C THR A 3 -17.61 -21.82 -33.30
N LYS A 4 -17.67 -22.84 -32.43
CA LYS A 4 -18.89 -23.16 -31.66
C LYS A 4 -19.21 -21.99 -30.73
N LYS A 5 -20.24 -21.20 -31.04
CA LYS A 5 -20.82 -20.22 -30.11
C LYS A 5 -21.48 -20.98 -28.96
N HIS A 6 -21.00 -20.76 -27.73
CA HIS A 6 -21.72 -21.24 -26.55
C HIS A 6 -23.12 -20.61 -26.49
N PRO A 7 -24.19 -21.40 -26.31
CA PRO A 7 -25.54 -20.86 -26.17
C PRO A 7 -25.65 -19.96 -24.93
N ARG A 8 -26.42 -18.87 -25.03
CA ARG A 8 -26.64 -17.96 -23.90
C ARG A 8 -27.42 -18.70 -22.79
N PRO A 9 -27.02 -18.55 -21.51
CA PRO A 9 -27.68 -19.24 -20.40
C PRO A 9 -29.15 -18.81 -20.27
N THR A 10 -30.00 -19.79 -20.06
CA THR A 10 -31.45 -19.66 -19.85
C THR A 10 -31.76 -18.92 -18.55
N ARG A 11 -33.01 -18.44 -18.40
CA ARG A 11 -33.45 -17.66 -17.24
C ARG A 11 -33.38 -18.46 -15.93
N GLU A 12 -33.57 -19.78 -16.02
CA GLU A 12 -33.47 -20.71 -14.89
C GLU A 12 -32.02 -20.99 -14.52
N GLU A 13 -31.13 -21.24 -15.48
CA GLU A 13 -29.69 -21.41 -15.23
C GLU A 13 -29.07 -20.17 -14.56
N ARG A 14 -29.47 -18.95 -14.97
CA ARG A 14 -29.02 -17.71 -14.30
C ARG A 14 -29.52 -17.61 -12.87
N ARG A 15 -30.77 -18.03 -12.61
CA ARG A 15 -31.36 -18.02 -11.25
C ARG A 15 -30.69 -19.05 -10.36
N GLN A 16 -30.38 -20.23 -10.89
CA GLN A 16 -29.70 -21.30 -10.18
C GLN A 16 -28.25 -20.91 -9.87
N HIS A 17 -27.49 -20.43 -10.86
CA HIS A 17 -26.16 -19.88 -10.64
C HIS A 17 -26.16 -18.75 -9.59
N SER A 18 -27.11 -17.82 -9.65
CA SER A 18 -27.21 -16.73 -8.66
C SER A 18 -27.51 -17.25 -7.23
N ARG A 19 -28.30 -18.32 -7.10
CA ARG A 19 -28.58 -18.98 -5.81
C ARG A 19 -27.36 -19.71 -5.28
N GLU A 20 -26.65 -20.45 -6.13
CA GLU A 20 -25.41 -21.16 -5.80
C GLU A 20 -24.33 -20.17 -5.37
N THR A 21 -24.09 -19.10 -6.12
CA THR A 21 -23.15 -18.03 -5.73
C THR A 21 -23.54 -17.40 -4.39
N ARG A 22 -24.83 -17.11 -4.16
CA ARG A 22 -25.30 -16.59 -2.86
C ARG A 22 -25.10 -17.56 -1.70
N GLN A 23 -25.25 -18.86 -1.93
CA GLN A 23 -25.01 -19.89 -0.92
C GLN A 23 -23.52 -20.05 -0.64
N GLN A 24 -22.67 -20.01 -1.67
CA GLN A 24 -21.20 -20.03 -1.54
C GLN A 24 -20.70 -18.82 -0.74
N MET A 25 -21.10 -17.60 -1.12
CA MET A 25 -20.74 -16.38 -0.39
C MET A 25 -21.22 -16.44 1.08
N ARG A 26 -22.43 -16.93 1.33
CA ARG A 26 -22.93 -17.11 2.71
C ARG A 26 -22.11 -18.14 3.49
N GLY A 27 -21.61 -19.18 2.83
CA GLY A 27 -20.69 -20.16 3.40
C GLY A 27 -19.35 -19.53 3.79
N GLU A 28 -18.73 -18.78 2.88
CA GLU A 28 -17.47 -18.07 3.09
C GLU A 28 -17.56 -17.03 4.21
N ILE A 29 -18.61 -16.19 4.22
CA ILE A 29 -18.87 -15.21 5.29
C ILE A 29 -18.97 -15.89 6.65
N ARG A 30 -19.61 -17.06 6.70
CA ARG A 30 -19.81 -17.81 7.94
C ARG A 30 -18.52 -18.49 8.41
N GLN A 31 -17.61 -18.80 7.50
CA GLN A 31 -16.29 -19.36 7.81
C GLN A 31 -15.33 -18.28 8.32
N HIS A 32 -15.43 -17.04 7.82
CA HIS A 32 -14.52 -15.94 8.18
C HIS A 32 -15.26 -14.65 8.56
N PRO A 33 -16.05 -14.66 9.66
CA PRO A 33 -16.90 -13.53 10.03
C PRO A 33 -16.11 -12.27 10.40
N VAL A 34 -14.92 -12.42 10.98
CA VAL A 34 -14.08 -11.28 11.38
C VAL A 34 -13.58 -10.52 10.14
N LEU A 35 -12.99 -11.22 9.18
CA LEU A 35 -12.50 -10.62 7.93
C LEU A 35 -13.63 -9.90 7.18
N PHE A 36 -14.78 -10.56 7.03
CA PHE A 36 -15.94 -9.97 6.39
C PHE A 36 -16.43 -8.71 7.14
N THR A 37 -16.51 -8.77 8.46
CA THR A 37 -16.94 -7.64 9.28
C THR A 37 -15.98 -6.47 9.14
N THR A 38 -14.67 -6.71 9.23
CA THR A 38 -13.63 -5.68 9.00
C THR A 38 -13.79 -5.03 7.63
N TYR A 39 -13.97 -5.83 6.58
CA TYR A 39 -14.14 -5.35 5.20
C TYR A 39 -15.36 -4.43 5.03
N VAL A 40 -16.48 -4.79 5.65
CA VAL A 40 -17.74 -4.02 5.60
C VAL A 40 -17.61 -2.73 6.43
N VAL A 41 -17.10 -2.83 7.65
CA VAL A 41 -16.96 -1.68 8.56
C VAL A 41 -16.02 -0.64 7.96
N LEU A 42 -14.82 -1.03 7.52
CA LEU A 42 -13.85 -0.09 6.94
C LEU A 42 -14.41 0.59 5.70
N ARG A 43 -15.11 -0.13 4.81
CA ARG A 43 -15.74 0.48 3.64
C ARG A 43 -16.86 1.45 4.01
N ALA A 44 -17.70 1.09 4.98
CA ALA A 44 -18.76 1.97 5.44
C ALA A 44 -18.17 3.27 6.01
N LEU A 45 -17.08 3.19 6.76
CA LEU A 45 -16.35 4.35 7.28
C LEU A 45 -15.77 5.21 6.14
N VAL A 46 -15.06 4.61 5.18
CA VAL A 46 -14.50 5.34 4.03
C VAL A 46 -15.60 6.02 3.21
N ILE A 47 -16.72 5.35 2.98
CA ILE A 47 -17.86 5.94 2.25
C ILE A 47 -18.48 7.09 3.05
N ALA A 48 -18.59 6.96 4.38
CA ALA A 48 -19.07 8.04 5.23
C ALA A 48 -18.16 9.27 5.15
N VAL A 49 -16.84 9.07 5.27
CA VAL A 49 -15.84 10.15 5.09
C VAL A 49 -15.97 10.75 3.69
N MET A 50 -16.01 9.94 2.64
CA MET A 50 -16.17 10.42 1.26
C MET A 50 -17.39 11.33 1.10
N VAL A 51 -18.54 10.96 1.67
CA VAL A 51 -19.76 11.77 1.61
C VAL A 51 -19.58 13.09 2.36
N LEU A 52 -18.93 13.08 3.52
CA LEU A 52 -18.63 14.31 4.27
C LEU A 52 -17.71 15.24 3.47
N GLU A 53 -16.65 14.70 2.87
CA GLU A 53 -15.69 15.46 2.07
C GLU A 53 -16.32 16.04 0.80
N ILE A 54 -17.29 15.34 0.19
CA ILE A 54 -18.09 15.89 -0.92
C ILE A 54 -18.88 17.13 -0.46
N PHE A 55 -19.48 17.10 0.74
CA PHE A 55 -20.21 18.24 1.28
C PHE A 55 -19.29 19.38 1.70
N ASN A 56 -18.07 19.07 2.15
CA ASN A 56 -17.04 20.06 2.48
C ASN A 56 -16.42 20.70 1.23
N GLY A 57 -16.55 20.07 0.05
CA GLY A 57 -15.97 20.55 -1.21
C GLY A 57 -14.50 20.14 -1.40
N GLU A 58 -13.99 19.24 -0.57
CA GLU A 58 -12.60 18.78 -0.56
C GLU A 58 -12.39 17.63 -1.56
N TYR A 59 -12.37 17.96 -2.85
CA TYR A 59 -12.31 16.96 -3.93
C TYR A 59 -11.05 16.07 -3.90
N TYR A 60 -9.94 16.57 -3.34
CA TYR A 60 -8.73 15.76 -3.14
C TYR A 60 -8.99 14.62 -2.15
N ASN A 61 -9.63 14.90 -1.02
CA ASN A 61 -9.98 13.88 -0.03
C ASN A 61 -11.03 12.89 -0.57
N VAL A 62 -11.95 13.35 -1.42
CA VAL A 62 -12.88 12.48 -2.15
C VAL A 62 -12.12 11.52 -3.08
N PHE A 63 -11.11 12.00 -3.79
CA PHE A 63 -10.24 11.17 -4.62
C PHE A 63 -9.49 10.13 -3.77
N LEU A 64 -8.88 10.53 -2.65
CA LEU A 64 -8.20 9.61 -1.73
C LEU A 64 -9.13 8.53 -1.16
N CYS A 65 -10.37 8.89 -0.80
CA CYS A 65 -11.37 7.91 -0.40
C CYS A 65 -11.66 6.90 -1.53
N GLY A 66 -11.75 7.37 -2.78
CA GLY A 66 -11.96 6.52 -3.95
C GLY A 66 -10.80 5.56 -4.18
N LEU A 67 -9.56 6.09 -4.10
CA LEU A 67 -8.34 5.32 -4.16
C LEU A 67 -8.31 4.24 -3.07
N THR A 68 -8.62 4.60 -1.82
CA THR A 68 -8.67 3.68 -0.67
C THR A 68 -9.60 2.49 -0.94
N LEU A 69 -10.81 2.74 -1.46
CA LEU A 69 -11.76 1.67 -1.81
C LEU A 69 -11.21 0.73 -2.89
N VAL A 70 -10.43 1.27 -3.83
CA VAL A 70 -9.72 0.47 -4.85
C VAL A 70 -8.60 -0.34 -4.22
N LEU A 71 -7.78 0.27 -3.36
CA LEU A 71 -6.67 -0.40 -2.67
C LEU A 71 -7.16 -1.53 -1.77
N PHE A 72 -8.34 -1.41 -1.14
CA PHE A 72 -8.95 -2.51 -0.40
C PHE A 72 -9.34 -3.73 -1.24
N MET A 73 -9.22 -3.67 -2.58
CA MET A 73 -9.38 -4.83 -3.47
C MET A 73 -8.06 -5.57 -3.71
N ILE A 74 -6.90 -5.00 -3.33
CA ILE A 74 -5.58 -5.58 -3.58
C ILE A 74 -5.44 -6.98 -3.00
N PRO A 75 -5.77 -7.27 -1.72
CA PRO A 75 -5.55 -8.60 -1.15
C PRO A 75 -6.27 -9.69 -1.96
N THR A 76 -7.56 -9.46 -2.23
CA THR A 76 -8.38 -10.37 -3.02
C THR A 76 -7.88 -10.51 -4.47
N PHE A 77 -7.34 -9.45 -5.06
CA PHE A 77 -6.75 -9.50 -6.40
C PHE A 77 -5.47 -10.35 -6.41
N VAL A 78 -4.61 -10.17 -5.41
CA VAL A 78 -3.35 -10.92 -5.24
C VAL A 78 -3.62 -12.41 -5.09
N GLU A 79 -4.53 -12.80 -4.18
CA GLU A 79 -4.91 -14.20 -3.97
C GLU A 79 -5.36 -14.88 -5.27
N ARG A 80 -6.31 -14.27 -5.98
CA ARG A 80 -6.86 -14.84 -7.22
C ARG A 80 -5.84 -14.93 -8.35
N ARG A 81 -4.91 -13.97 -8.45
CA ARG A 81 -3.95 -13.91 -9.57
C ARG A 81 -2.74 -14.80 -9.32
N LEU A 82 -2.23 -14.81 -8.10
CA LEU A 82 -1.05 -15.60 -7.73
C LEU A 82 -1.41 -17.02 -7.31
N HIS A 83 -2.70 -17.35 -7.16
CA HIS A 83 -3.19 -18.65 -6.68
C HIS A 83 -2.54 -19.01 -5.34
N ILE A 84 -2.45 -18.02 -4.46
CA ILE A 84 -1.94 -18.16 -3.10
C ILE A 84 -3.06 -17.87 -2.12
N ASP A 85 -3.09 -18.64 -1.03
CA ASP A 85 -3.97 -18.37 0.09
C ASP A 85 -3.27 -17.34 0.99
N VAL A 86 -3.80 -16.12 1.05
CA VAL A 86 -3.31 -15.13 2.02
C VAL A 86 -4.02 -15.41 3.35
N PRO A 87 -3.29 -15.52 4.46
CA PRO A 87 -3.94 -15.70 5.75
C PRO A 87 -4.89 -14.52 6.03
N ASN A 88 -6.12 -14.79 6.45
CA ASN A 88 -7.12 -13.75 6.77
C ASN A 88 -6.58 -12.66 7.71
N THR A 89 -5.71 -13.04 8.65
CA THR A 89 -5.03 -12.10 9.55
C THR A 89 -4.17 -11.09 8.78
N LEU A 90 -3.40 -11.55 7.79
CA LEU A 90 -2.56 -10.69 6.96
C LEU A 90 -3.42 -9.75 6.10
N GLU A 91 -4.52 -10.25 5.53
CA GLU A 91 -5.47 -9.41 4.81
C GLU A 91 -6.07 -8.31 5.71
N ILE A 92 -6.49 -8.66 6.93
CA ILE A 92 -6.97 -7.66 7.91
C ILE A 92 -5.89 -6.62 8.20
N ILE A 93 -4.63 -7.03 8.41
CA ILE A 93 -3.53 -6.10 8.68
C ILE A 93 -3.32 -5.17 7.47
N ILE A 94 -3.36 -5.68 6.24
CA ILE A 94 -3.24 -4.85 5.02
C ILE A 94 -4.39 -3.85 4.93
N LEU A 95 -5.63 -4.26 5.18
CA LEU A 95 -6.79 -3.37 5.16
C LEU A 95 -6.69 -2.26 6.22
N LEU A 96 -6.25 -2.62 7.44
CA LEU A 96 -6.03 -1.66 8.52
C LEU A 96 -4.86 -0.72 8.19
N PHE A 97 -3.79 -1.23 7.59
CA PHE A 97 -2.65 -0.43 7.15
C PHE A 97 -3.08 0.63 6.12
N ILE A 98 -3.79 0.21 5.06
CA ILE A 98 -4.30 1.14 4.02
C ILE A 98 -5.24 2.18 4.63
N PHE A 99 -6.16 1.77 5.50
CA PHE A 99 -7.05 2.72 6.18
C PHE A 99 -6.29 3.72 7.05
N SER A 100 -5.28 3.26 7.79
CA SER A 100 -4.45 4.11 8.64
C SER A 100 -3.59 5.09 7.85
N ALA A 101 -3.04 4.70 6.70
CA ALA A 101 -2.26 5.58 5.85
C ALA A 101 -3.15 6.63 5.16
N GLU A 102 -4.16 6.18 4.42
CA GLU A 102 -4.95 7.07 3.55
C GLU A 102 -6.00 7.88 4.31
N ILE A 103 -6.75 7.26 5.21
CA ILE A 103 -7.89 7.94 5.86
C ILE A 103 -7.43 8.65 7.13
N LEU A 104 -6.73 7.93 8.01
CA LEU A 104 -6.27 8.54 9.26
C LEU A 104 -5.06 9.46 9.02
N GLY A 105 -4.10 8.99 8.22
CA GLY A 105 -2.89 9.75 7.89
C GLY A 105 -3.21 11.01 7.09
N GLU A 106 -3.67 10.85 5.84
CA GLU A 106 -3.85 11.99 4.94
C GLU A 106 -5.09 12.83 5.27
N ILE A 107 -6.27 12.24 5.44
CA ILE A 107 -7.51 13.02 5.61
C ILE A 107 -7.68 13.54 7.05
N GLN A 108 -7.30 12.76 8.06
CA GLN A 108 -7.40 13.18 9.48
C GLN A 108 -6.10 13.76 10.02
N GLU A 109 -5.09 13.96 9.18
CA GLU A 109 -3.82 14.63 9.52
C GLU A 109 -3.03 13.91 10.63
N TYR A 110 -3.11 12.57 10.73
CA TYR A 110 -2.39 11.83 11.78
C TYR A 110 -0.87 11.90 11.61
N TYR A 111 -0.38 12.13 10.39
CA TYR A 111 1.03 12.42 10.13
C TYR A 111 1.54 13.65 10.89
N LEU A 112 0.67 14.63 11.17
CA LEU A 112 1.01 15.85 11.88
C LEU A 112 0.66 15.78 13.38
N THR A 113 -0.46 15.14 13.71
CA THR A 113 -1.03 15.17 15.07
C THR A 113 -0.47 14.09 15.98
N PHE A 114 -0.09 12.92 15.45
CA PHE A 114 0.45 11.81 16.24
C PHE A 114 1.95 11.61 15.96
N PRO A 115 2.81 11.83 16.96
CA PRO A 115 4.24 11.57 16.81
C PRO A 115 4.50 10.12 16.37
N PHE A 116 5.45 9.94 15.45
CA PHE A 116 5.85 8.64 14.92
C PHE A 116 4.78 7.90 14.11
N TRP A 117 3.66 8.53 13.74
CA TRP A 117 2.64 7.88 12.90
C TRP A 117 3.24 7.35 11.60
N ASP A 118 4.02 8.20 10.93
CA ASP A 118 4.75 7.84 9.72
C ASP A 118 5.73 6.69 9.96
N THR A 119 6.61 6.83 10.94
CA THR A 119 7.59 5.80 11.31
C THR A 119 6.93 4.46 11.63
N MET A 120 5.78 4.46 12.31
CA MET A 120 5.00 3.26 12.61
C MET A 120 4.50 2.61 11.32
N LEU A 121 3.91 3.38 10.40
CA LEU A 121 3.44 2.87 9.12
C LEU A 121 4.59 2.32 8.29
N HIS A 122 5.70 3.04 8.13
CA HIS A 122 6.87 2.54 7.40
C HIS A 122 7.44 1.26 8.01
N THR A 123 7.46 1.16 9.34
CA THR A 123 7.88 -0.07 10.05
C THR A 123 6.94 -1.24 9.75
N MET A 124 5.62 -1.02 9.84
CA MET A 124 4.62 -2.04 9.51
C MET A 124 4.71 -2.47 8.05
N ASN A 125 4.87 -1.53 7.12
CA ASN A 125 5.06 -1.80 5.70
C ASN A 125 6.29 -2.67 5.46
N GLY A 126 7.41 -2.38 6.16
CA GLY A 126 8.61 -3.22 6.10
C GLY A 126 8.33 -4.68 6.46
N PHE A 127 7.62 -4.94 7.57
CA PHE A 127 7.27 -6.32 7.94
C PHE A 127 6.30 -6.97 6.96
N LEU A 128 5.31 -6.23 6.44
CA LEU A 128 4.38 -6.73 5.44
C LEU A 128 5.10 -7.12 4.14
N MET A 129 5.99 -6.26 3.65
CA MET A 129 6.76 -6.52 2.44
C MET A 129 7.76 -7.65 2.64
N ALA A 130 8.37 -7.78 3.81
CA ALA A 130 9.22 -8.94 4.14
C ALA A 130 8.41 -10.25 4.11
N ALA A 131 7.20 -10.28 4.70
CA ALA A 131 6.33 -11.46 4.65
C ALA A 131 5.94 -11.83 3.21
N ILE A 132 5.61 -10.84 2.39
CA ILE A 132 5.36 -11.04 0.94
C ILE A 132 6.62 -11.54 0.23
N GLY A 133 7.80 -11.01 0.55
CA GLY A 133 9.08 -11.47 0.02
C GLY A 133 9.35 -12.94 0.32
N ILE A 134 9.07 -13.40 1.55
CA ILE A 134 9.15 -14.83 1.92
C ILE A 134 8.18 -15.67 1.07
N ALA A 135 6.93 -15.23 0.95
CA ALA A 135 5.92 -15.93 0.15
C ALA A 135 6.32 -16.01 -1.33
N MET A 136 6.89 -14.94 -1.88
CA MET A 136 7.40 -14.90 -3.25
C MET A 136 8.53 -15.91 -3.46
N VAL A 137 9.49 -15.99 -2.55
CA VAL A 137 10.57 -17.00 -2.61
C VAL A 137 10.01 -18.42 -2.60
N ASP A 138 9.01 -18.70 -1.76
CA ASP A 138 8.35 -20.01 -1.72
C ASP A 138 7.65 -20.33 -3.06
N ILE A 139 6.88 -19.40 -3.62
CA ILE A 139 6.19 -19.56 -4.91
C ILE A 139 7.20 -19.85 -6.04
N LEU A 140 8.31 -19.11 -6.10
CA LEU A 140 9.34 -19.28 -7.12
C LEU A 140 10.05 -20.64 -6.99
N ASN A 141 10.30 -21.09 -5.75
CA ASN A 141 10.96 -22.36 -5.46
C ASN A 141 10.03 -23.59 -5.64
N ARG A 142 8.71 -23.39 -5.73
CA ARG A 142 7.74 -24.45 -6.10
C ARG A 142 7.80 -24.82 -7.58
N SER A 143 8.47 -24.03 -8.42
CA SER A 143 8.58 -24.30 -9.85
C SER A 143 9.38 -25.59 -10.13
N ARG A 144 8.85 -26.48 -11.00
CA ARG A 144 9.42 -27.82 -11.27
C ARG A 144 10.86 -27.82 -11.83
N LYS A 145 11.37 -26.67 -12.28
CA LYS A 145 12.72 -26.54 -12.87
C LYS A 145 13.80 -26.18 -11.84
N PHE A 146 13.43 -25.62 -10.69
CA PHE A 146 14.38 -25.15 -9.68
C PHE A 146 13.87 -25.52 -8.28
N LYS A 147 14.25 -26.70 -7.79
CA LYS A 147 14.11 -27.04 -6.37
C LYS A 147 15.46 -26.83 -5.70
N VAL A 148 15.70 -25.63 -5.21
CA VAL A 148 16.92 -25.32 -4.47
C VAL A 148 16.61 -25.43 -2.98
N ARG A 149 17.47 -26.11 -2.22
CA ARG A 149 17.42 -26.06 -0.75
C ARG A 149 17.98 -24.70 -0.32
N LEU A 150 17.10 -23.76 -0.04
CA LEU A 150 17.47 -22.45 0.48
C LEU A 150 17.65 -22.54 2.00
N SER A 151 18.74 -21.96 2.52
CA SER A 151 18.90 -21.84 3.98
C SER A 151 17.91 -20.79 4.51
N PRO A 152 17.43 -20.94 5.76
CA PRO A 152 16.55 -19.93 6.38
C PRO A 152 17.17 -18.53 6.37
N ALA A 153 18.49 -18.44 6.58
CA ALA A 153 19.22 -17.17 6.54
C ALA A 153 19.18 -16.52 5.14
N PHE A 154 19.29 -17.32 4.07
CA PHE A 154 19.20 -16.79 2.71
C PHE A 154 17.79 -16.27 2.39
N VAL A 155 16.74 -17.00 2.79
CA VAL A 155 15.35 -16.54 2.61
C VAL A 155 15.10 -15.24 3.37
N ALA A 156 15.57 -15.15 4.62
CA ALA A 156 15.47 -13.93 5.42
C ALA A 156 16.18 -12.74 4.76
N LEU A 157 17.39 -12.95 4.23
CA LEU A 157 18.13 -11.91 3.52
C LEU A 157 17.39 -11.43 2.27
N VAL A 158 16.88 -12.36 1.45
CA VAL A 158 16.12 -12.01 0.24
C VAL A 158 14.84 -11.25 0.59
N ALA A 159 14.11 -11.68 1.62
CA ALA A 159 12.91 -11.01 2.09
C ALA A 159 13.20 -9.60 2.62
N PHE A 160 14.30 -9.44 3.38
CA PHE A 160 14.76 -8.14 3.85
C PHE A 160 15.13 -7.22 2.68
N CYS A 161 15.93 -7.69 1.72
CA CYS A 161 16.29 -6.91 0.54
C CYS A 161 15.07 -6.53 -0.30
N PHE A 162 14.12 -7.45 -0.48
CA PHE A 162 12.87 -7.18 -1.17
C PHE A 162 12.08 -6.07 -0.46
N SER A 163 11.90 -6.20 0.86
CA SER A 163 11.23 -5.18 1.68
C SER A 163 11.88 -3.80 1.56
N MET A 164 13.20 -3.73 1.72
CA MET A 164 13.94 -2.46 1.61
C MET A 164 13.81 -1.87 0.21
N THR A 165 13.83 -2.70 -0.83
CA THR A 165 13.67 -2.24 -2.22
C THR A 165 12.28 -1.61 -2.43
N ILE A 166 11.21 -2.24 -1.93
CA ILE A 166 9.87 -1.66 -2.01
C ILE A 166 9.78 -0.35 -1.22
N GLY A 167 10.40 -0.28 -0.04
CA GLY A 167 10.51 0.96 0.74
C GLY A 167 11.15 2.08 -0.07
N VAL A 168 12.34 1.84 -0.65
CA VAL A 168 13.02 2.86 -1.48
C VAL A 168 12.21 3.26 -2.71
N LEU A 169 11.52 2.31 -3.35
CA LEU A 169 10.65 2.64 -4.49
C LEU A 169 9.49 3.55 -4.08
N TRP A 170 8.98 3.41 -2.86
CA TRP A 170 7.97 4.30 -2.31
C TRP A 170 8.54 5.70 -2.07
N GLU A 171 9.71 5.83 -1.45
CA GLU A 171 10.38 7.13 -1.26
C GLU A 171 10.63 7.86 -2.59
N PHE A 172 11.01 7.11 -3.65
CA PHE A 172 11.16 7.69 -4.99
C PHE A 172 9.84 8.15 -5.58
N PHE A 173 8.73 7.48 -5.26
CA PHE A 173 7.41 7.92 -5.67
C PHE A 173 7.01 9.21 -4.94
N GLU A 174 7.20 9.29 -3.63
CA GLU A 174 6.91 10.49 -2.82
C GLU A 174 7.72 11.69 -3.30
N TYR A 175 9.05 11.54 -3.42
CA TYR A 175 9.91 12.58 -4.00
C TYR A 175 9.46 12.97 -5.42
N GLY A 176 9.07 12.00 -6.24
CA GLY A 176 8.56 12.26 -7.58
C GLY A 176 7.28 13.10 -7.57
N MET A 177 6.37 12.81 -6.65
CA MET A 177 5.15 13.59 -6.49
C MET A 177 5.47 15.01 -6.04
N ASP A 178 6.37 15.17 -5.06
CA ASP A 178 6.75 16.47 -4.52
C ASP A 178 7.44 17.32 -5.58
N TYR A 179 8.34 16.71 -6.36
CA TYR A 179 9.08 17.40 -7.40
C TYR A 179 8.23 17.75 -8.64
N PHE A 180 7.37 16.85 -9.13
CA PHE A 180 6.62 17.07 -10.37
C PHE A 180 5.24 17.69 -10.18
N PHE A 181 4.60 17.44 -9.03
CA PHE A 181 3.23 17.87 -8.74
C PHE A 181 3.15 18.90 -7.63
N HIS A 182 4.28 19.32 -7.04
CA HIS A 182 4.36 20.30 -5.96
C HIS A 182 3.53 19.89 -4.74
N THR A 183 3.53 18.59 -4.43
CA THR A 183 2.97 18.04 -3.18
C THR A 183 4.01 18.08 -2.06
N ASP A 184 3.62 17.65 -0.87
CA ASP A 184 4.50 17.41 0.27
C ASP A 184 4.17 16.04 0.89
N MET A 185 4.50 14.99 0.14
CA MET A 185 4.35 13.59 0.53
C MET A 185 5.46 13.16 1.47
N GLN A 186 6.68 13.67 1.29
CA GLN A 186 7.81 13.38 2.18
C GLN A 186 7.68 14.03 3.57
N LYS A 187 6.77 15.01 3.73
CA LYS A 187 6.51 15.76 4.97
C LYS A 187 7.81 16.36 5.52
N ASP A 188 8.52 17.05 4.65
CA ASP A 188 9.92 17.44 4.85
C ASP A 188 10.12 18.33 6.08
N VAL A 189 11.27 18.16 6.74
CA VAL A 189 11.61 18.95 7.93
C VAL A 189 12.39 20.21 7.54
N TRP A 190 12.01 21.35 8.12
CA TRP A 190 12.77 22.59 8.00
C TRP A 190 14.18 22.44 8.60
N LEU A 191 15.20 22.57 7.74
CA LEU A 191 16.60 22.52 8.15
C LEU A 191 17.11 23.93 8.48
N ASN A 192 17.45 24.16 9.75
CA ASN A 192 18.03 25.45 10.19
C ASN A 192 19.52 25.60 9.87
N ALA A 193 20.20 24.51 9.49
CA ALA A 193 21.59 24.53 9.09
C ALA A 193 21.90 23.31 8.22
N ILE A 194 22.78 23.48 7.24
CA ILE A 194 23.29 22.39 6.41
C ILE A 194 24.81 22.29 6.55
N SER A 195 25.33 21.08 6.35
CA SER A 195 26.77 20.85 6.21
C SER A 195 27.04 20.43 4.77
N SER A 196 27.81 21.24 4.03
CA SER A 196 28.10 20.97 2.62
C SER A 196 29.57 21.16 2.28
N VAL A 197 30.12 20.23 1.50
CA VAL A 197 31.45 20.35 0.89
C VAL A 197 31.44 21.39 -0.24
N SER A 198 30.33 21.52 -0.97
CA SER A 198 30.23 22.46 -2.10
C SER A 198 30.30 23.93 -1.67
N LEU A 199 30.04 24.20 -0.39
CA LEU A 199 30.11 25.54 0.20
C LEU A 199 31.47 25.83 0.84
N ASN A 200 32.42 24.88 0.81
CA ASN A 200 33.74 25.09 1.38
C ASN A 200 34.49 26.17 0.57
N PRO A 201 34.83 27.33 1.17
CA PRO A 201 35.44 28.45 0.45
C PRO A 201 36.85 28.12 -0.09
N ASP A 202 37.52 27.13 0.51
CA ASP A 202 38.88 26.72 0.15
C ASP A 202 38.88 25.59 -0.90
N GLY A 203 37.71 25.10 -1.31
CA GLY A 203 37.56 24.03 -2.30
C GLY A 203 38.03 22.65 -1.81
N HIS A 204 38.15 22.47 -0.50
CA HIS A 204 38.55 21.21 0.13
C HIS A 204 37.37 20.25 0.33
N ASN A 205 37.67 18.95 0.44
CA ASN A 205 36.67 17.89 0.64
C ASN A 205 36.30 17.71 2.13
N ASP A 206 36.16 18.80 2.85
CA ASP A 206 35.63 18.84 4.22
C ASP A 206 34.38 19.72 4.25
N ALA A 207 33.36 19.24 4.95
CA ALA A 207 32.06 19.91 4.96
C ALA A 207 32.11 21.14 5.88
N VAL A 208 31.68 22.29 5.35
CA VAL A 208 31.45 23.49 6.17
C VAL A 208 29.98 23.57 6.56
N ARG A 209 29.72 23.94 7.81
CA ARG A 209 28.37 24.12 8.34
C ARG A 209 27.92 25.56 8.12
N VAL A 210 26.76 25.74 7.48
CA VAL A 210 26.16 27.04 7.20
C VAL A 210 24.78 27.08 7.82
N VAL A 211 24.51 28.13 8.60
CA VAL A 211 23.17 28.42 9.13
C VAL A 211 22.35 29.06 8.02
N MET A 212 21.11 28.61 7.85
CA MET A 212 20.24 29.08 6.79
C MET A 212 19.15 29.99 7.37
N ASP A 213 19.17 31.26 6.96
CA ASP A 213 18.15 32.24 7.33
C ASP A 213 16.94 32.20 6.37
N SER A 214 17.17 31.78 5.11
CA SER A 214 16.15 31.61 4.07
C SER A 214 16.62 30.62 3.01
N VAL A 215 15.67 29.90 2.39
CA VAL A 215 15.92 29.00 1.25
C VAL A 215 15.19 29.54 0.03
N VAL A 216 15.90 29.58 -1.10
CA VAL A 216 15.41 30.03 -2.40
C VAL A 216 15.73 28.91 -3.39
N VAL A 217 14.70 28.29 -4.00
CA VAL A 217 14.87 27.14 -4.89
C VAL A 217 14.79 27.63 -6.33
N ASN A 218 15.81 27.36 -7.14
CA ASN A 218 15.94 27.85 -8.53
C ASN A 218 16.04 29.38 -8.69
N GLY A 219 16.36 30.12 -7.62
CA GLY A 219 16.53 31.58 -7.68
C GLY A 219 15.24 32.38 -7.47
N GLU A 220 14.15 31.72 -7.06
CA GLU A 220 12.89 32.31 -6.59
C GLU A 220 12.61 31.99 -5.12
#